data_AF-A0A6V7IV64-F1
#
_entry.id   AF-A0A6V7IV64-F1
#
_cell.length_a   1.000
_cell.length_b   1.000
_cell.length_c   1.000
_cell.angle_alpha   90.00
_cell.angle_beta   90.00
_cell.angle_gamma   90.00
#
_symmetry.space_group_name_H-M   'P 1'
#
loop_
_entity.id
_entity.type
_entity.pdbx_description
1 polymer ?
#
loop_
_entity_poly.entity_id
_entity_poly.type
_entity_poly.pdbx_seq_one_letter_code
_entity_poly.pdbx_strand_id
1 'polypeptide(L)' 'IKQFKKEQVQQTNPPKFEKAEDLSDLTYLNEGSVLHNLKQRYYAKLIY' A
#
# COMPACT_ATOMS: atom_id res chain seq x y z
N ILE A 1 -3.71 2.40 26.13
CA ILE A 1 -3.76 1.81 24.77
C ILE A 1 -4.63 2.74 23.93
N LYS A 2 -4.09 3.41 22.91
CA LYS A 2 -4.89 4.33 22.07
C LYS A 2 -5.81 3.48 21.20
N GLN A 3 -7.11 3.66 21.35
CA GLN A 3 -8.13 2.93 20.61
C GLN A 3 -8.48 3.75 19.36
N PHE A 4 -8.16 3.23 18.18
CA PHE A 4 -8.46 3.89 16.92
C PHE A 4 -9.81 3.41 16.40
N LYS A 5 -10.61 4.33 15.84
CA LYS A 5 -11.87 3.94 15.18
C LYS A 5 -11.57 3.06 13.99
N LYS A 6 -12.43 2.08 13.70
CA LYS A 6 -12.28 1.19 12.53
C LYS A 6 -12.19 1.96 11.21
N GLU A 7 -12.78 3.14 11.15
CA GLU A 7 -12.73 4.06 10.00
C GLU A 7 -11.32 4.65 9.77
N GLN A 8 -10.50 4.75 10.83
CA GLN A 8 -9.11 5.21 10.76
C GLN A 8 -8.12 4.06 10.48
N VAL A 9 -8.60 2.82 10.45
CA VAL A 9 -7.79 1.63 10.20
C VAL A 9 -8.11 1.14 8.79
N GLN A 10 -7.21 1.45 7.85
CA GLN A 10 -7.32 0.97 6.47
C GLN A 10 -6.75 -0.45 6.37
N GLN A 11 -7.44 -1.32 5.62
CA GLN A 11 -6.95 -2.68 5.35
C GLN A 11 -5.72 -2.61 4.45
N THR A 12 -4.61 -3.22 4.82
CA THR A 12 -3.38 -3.15 4.01
C THR A 12 -3.28 -4.36 3.09
N ASN A 13 -2.67 -4.16 1.91
CA ASN A 13 -2.35 -5.29 1.04
C ASN A 13 -1.31 -6.22 1.69
N PRO A 14 -1.40 -7.53 1.45
CA PRO A 14 -0.38 -8.47 1.86
C PRO A 14 1.00 -8.08 1.28
N PRO A 15 2.11 -8.39 1.98
CA PRO A 15 3.47 -8.05 1.53
C PRO A 15 3.85 -8.71 0.19
N LYS A 16 3.12 -9.74 -0.23
CA LYS A 16 3.27 -10.37 -1.55
C LYS A 16 2.87 -9.43 -2.71
N PHE A 17 2.06 -8.41 -2.46
CA PHE A 17 1.65 -7.37 -3.41
C PHE A 17 2.47 -6.08 -3.27
N GLU A 18 3.52 -6.05 -2.44
CA GLU A 18 4.47 -4.94 -2.43
C GLU A 18 5.24 -4.91 -3.76
N LYS A 19 5.36 -3.72 -4.36
CA LYS A 19 6.03 -3.45 -5.65
C LYS A 19 5.27 -3.95 -6.90
N ALA A 20 3.95 -4.12 -6.82
CA ALA A 20 3.11 -4.28 -8.01
C ALA A 20 3.46 -3.22 -9.10
N GLU A 21 3.57 -3.65 -10.35
CA GLU A 21 3.73 -2.76 -11.52
C GLU A 21 2.47 -1.98 -11.80
N ASP A 22 1.32 -2.64 -11.76
CA ASP A 22 0.03 -1.99 -11.82
C ASP A 22 -0.55 -1.83 -10.40
N LEU A 23 -0.76 -0.60 -9.97
CA LEU A 23 -1.40 -0.30 -8.69
C LEU A 23 -2.88 -0.73 -8.67
N SER A 24 -3.47 -0.98 -9.84
CA SER A 24 -4.83 -1.49 -10.00
C SER A 24 -4.96 -2.97 -9.60
N ASP A 25 -3.84 -3.72 -9.56
CA ASP A 25 -3.80 -5.12 -9.11
C ASP A 25 -3.83 -5.26 -7.57
N LEU A 26 -3.78 -4.13 -6.84
CA LEU A 26 -3.86 -4.15 -5.39
C LEU A 26 -5.27 -4.57 -4.93
N THR A 27 -5.35 -5.63 -4.12
CA THR A 27 -6.61 -6.12 -3.53
C THR A 27 -7.33 -5.05 -2.71
N TYR A 28 -6.56 -4.19 -2.04
CA TYR A 28 -7.07 -3.05 -1.29
C TYR A 28 -6.50 -1.75 -1.88
N LEU A 29 -7.29 -1.09 -2.72
CA LEU A 29 -6.92 0.20 -3.27
C LEU A 29 -7.25 1.32 -2.27
N ASN A 30 -6.34 1.57 -1.34
CA ASN A 30 -6.41 2.71 -0.41
C ASN A 30 -5.17 3.58 -0.49
N GLU A 31 -5.32 4.82 -0.03
CA GLU A 31 -4.26 5.83 -0.04
C GLU A 31 -2.98 5.34 0.64
N GLY A 32 -3.09 4.64 1.78
CA GLY A 32 -1.95 4.06 2.49
C GLY A 32 -1.20 3.01 1.66
N SER A 33 -1.92 2.13 0.97
CA SER A 33 -1.35 1.05 0.15
C SER A 33 -0.69 1.59 -1.12
N VAL A 34 -1.31 2.59 -1.76
CA VAL A 34 -0.74 3.26 -2.94
C VAL A 34 0.55 3.97 -2.56
N LEU A 35 0.54 4.77 -1.48
CA LEU A 35 1.73 5.47 -1.01
C LEU A 35 2.85 4.49 -0.62
N HIS A 36 2.51 3.39 0.05
CA HIS A 36 3.47 2.36 0.43
C HIS A 36 4.10 1.69 -0.80
N ASN A 37 3.30 1.35 -1.81
CA ASN A 37 3.78 0.75 -3.03
C ASN A 37 4.67 1.71 -3.84
N LEU A 38 4.26 2.97 -4.01
CA LEU A 38 5.08 4.00 -4.66
C LEU A 38 6.41 4.23 -3.94
N LYS A 39 6.38 4.30 -2.59
CA LYS A 39 7.59 4.41 -1.78
C LYS A 39 8.52 3.22 -1.99
N GLN A 40 7.99 1.99 -1.95
CA GLN A 40 8.73 0.77 -2.22
C GLN A 40 9.35 0.73 -3.63
N ARG A 41 8.59 1.11 -4.66
CA ARG A 41 9.07 1.23 -6.04
C ARG A 41 10.19 2.26 -6.17
N TYR A 42 10.03 3.42 -5.54
CA TYR A 42 11.05 4.47 -5.49
C TYR A 42 12.36 3.96 -4.85
N TYR A 43 12.28 3.29 -3.69
CA TYR A 43 13.48 2.70 -3.05
C TYR A 43 14.11 1.59 -3.89
N ALA A 44 13.29 0.81 -4.60
CA ALA A 44 13.76 -0.25 -5.49
C ALA A 44 14.29 0.28 -6.85
N LYS A 45 14.29 1.60 -7.08
CA LYS A 45 14.60 2.23 -8.37
C LYS A 45 13.74 1.72 -9.54
N LEU A 46 12.54 1.23 -9.23
CA LEU A 46 11.52 0.80 -10.20
C LEU A 46 10.62 2.01 -10.52
N ILE A 47 11.18 2.96 -11.25
CA ILE A 47 10.55 4.26 -11.55
C ILE A 47 9.54 4.22 -12.71
N TYR A 48 9.43 3.07 -13.39
CA TYR A 48 8.43 2.78 -14.41
C TYR A 48 7.62 1.59 -13.94
#